data_AF-S3YJE7-F1
#
_entry.id   AF-S3YJE7-F1
#
_cell.length_a   1.000
_cell.length_b   1.000
_cell.length_c   1.000
_cell.angle_alpha   90.00
_cell.angle_beta   90.00
_cell.angle_gamma   90.00
#
_symmetry.space_group_name_H-M   'P 1'
#
loop_
_entity.id
_entity.type
_entity.pdbx_description
1 polymer ?
#
loop_
_entity_poly.entity_id
_entity_poly.type
_entity_poly.pdbx_seq_one_letter_code
_entity_poly.pdbx_strand_id
1 'polypeptide(L)'
;MNEVALRELELSHYTPECNILNDLYFKDLSEKYQEALDKLPRQCQNIFRMNRNEGMRSEEIAIALNLSVRTVENQLYRGLKQIKKSMQDYLPVLLLLLVKNFLK
;
A
#
# COMPACT_ATOMS: atom_id res chain seq x y z
N MET A 1 9.62 -41.03 -7.77
CA MET A 1 9.00 -39.74 -8.12
C MET A 1 9.20 -38.82 -6.93
N ASN A 2 10.06 -37.81 -7.05
CA ASN A 2 10.55 -37.04 -5.90
C ASN A 2 9.48 -36.04 -5.40
N GLU A 3 9.40 -35.85 -4.08
CA GLU A 3 8.52 -34.86 -3.42
C GLU A 3 8.68 -33.43 -3.95
N VAL A 4 9.86 -33.08 -4.45
CA VAL A 4 10.13 -31.77 -5.08
C VAL A 4 9.34 -31.61 -6.38
N ALA A 5 9.24 -32.66 -7.20
CA ALA A 5 8.45 -32.64 -8.43
C ALA A 5 6.94 -32.63 -8.13
N LEU A 6 6.51 -33.23 -7.01
CA LEU A 6 5.13 -33.14 -6.53
C LEU A 6 4.79 -31.72 -6.05
N ARG A 7 5.71 -31.01 -5.38
CA ARG A 7 5.53 -29.60 -5.00
C ARG A 7 5.53 -28.64 -6.19
N GLU A 8 6.36 -28.89 -7.21
CA GLU A 8 6.35 -28.10 -8.45
C GLU A 8 5.04 -28.30 -9.24
N LEU A 9 4.49 -29.53 -9.24
CA LEU A 9 3.18 -29.82 -9.80
C LEU A 9 2.04 -29.17 -8.99
N GLU A 10 2.11 -29.17 -7.65
CA GLU A 10 1.15 -28.49 -6.79
C GLU A 10 1.16 -26.96 -6.98
N LEU A 11 2.33 -26.34 -7.19
CA LEU A 11 2.41 -24.90 -7.50
C LEU A 11 1.83 -24.54 -8.87
N SER A 12 1.92 -25.45 -9.85
CA SER A 12 1.37 -25.23 -11.20
C SER A 12 -0.17 -25.32 -11.26
N HIS A 13 -0.80 -25.92 -10.24
CA HIS A 13 -2.25 -25.98 -10.07
C HIS A 13 -2.84 -24.89 -9.17
N TYR A 14 -2.04 -23.93 -8.68
CA TYR A 14 -2.58 -22.69 -8.13
C TYR A 14 -3.11 -21.84 -9.28
N THR A 15 -4.31 -22.16 -9.75
CA THR A 15 -5.05 -21.32 -10.67
C THR A 15 -5.27 -19.98 -9.96
N PRO A 16 -4.79 -18.84 -10.51
CA PRO A 16 -5.41 -17.59 -10.15
C PRO A 16 -6.83 -17.72 -10.70
N GLU A 17 -7.80 -17.97 -9.83
CA GLU A 17 -9.18 -17.68 -10.17
C GLU A 17 -9.17 -16.19 -10.57
N CYS A 18 -9.23 -15.92 -11.89
CA CYS A 18 -9.51 -14.59 -12.40
C CYS A 18 -10.94 -14.28 -12.00
N ASN A 19 -11.08 -13.88 -10.73
CA ASN A 19 -12.32 -13.38 -10.24
C ASN A 19 -12.38 -11.93 -10.72
N ILE A 20 -13.01 -11.72 -11.87
CA ILE A 20 -13.23 -10.39 -12.47
C ILE A 20 -13.76 -9.40 -11.42
N LEU A 21 -14.57 -9.88 -10.47
CA LEU A 21 -15.08 -9.08 -9.37
C LEU A 21 -13.95 -8.63 -8.40
N ASN A 22 -13.00 -9.51 -8.08
CA ASN A 22 -11.82 -9.15 -7.28
C ASN A 22 -10.93 -8.15 -8.02
N ASP A 23 -10.73 -8.32 -9.32
CA ASP A 23 -9.92 -7.41 -10.14
C ASP A 23 -10.57 -6.01 -10.20
N LEU A 24 -11.89 -5.94 -10.36
CA LEU A 24 -12.65 -4.69 -10.31
C LEU A 24 -12.55 -4.03 -8.93
N TYR A 25 -12.75 -4.78 -7.84
CA TYR A 25 -12.62 -4.22 -6.49
C TYR A 25 -11.20 -3.74 -6.18
N PHE A 26 -10.18 -4.46 -6.64
CA PHE A 26 -8.79 -4.05 -6.49
C PHE A 26 -8.51 -2.75 -7.25
N LYS A 27 -9.03 -2.65 -8.49
CA LYS A 27 -8.93 -1.43 -9.30
C LYS A 27 -9.60 -0.24 -8.61
N ASP A 28 -10.84 -0.39 -8.14
CA ASP A 28 -11.57 0.68 -7.44
C ASP A 28 -10.82 1.14 -6.19
N LEU A 29 -10.27 0.21 -5.41
CA LEU A 29 -9.47 0.52 -4.22
C LEU A 29 -8.18 1.27 -4.58
N SER A 30 -7.51 0.84 -5.66
CA SER A 30 -6.30 1.48 -6.17
C SER A 30 -6.57 2.91 -6.64
N GLU A 31 -7.68 3.12 -7.36
CA GLU A 31 -8.12 4.46 -7.79
C GLU A 31 -8.40 5.36 -6.59
N LYS A 32 -9.09 4.86 -5.56
CA LYS A 32 -9.33 5.62 -4.31
C LYS A 32 -8.04 5.97 -3.57
N TYR A 33 -7.08 5.05 -3.55
CA TYR A 33 -5.76 5.33 -2.99
C TYR A 33 -5.03 6.43 -3.77
N GLN A 34 -5.08 6.40 -5.11
CA GLN A 34 -4.48 7.45 -5.93
C GLN A 34 -5.18 8.80 -5.77
N GLU A 35 -6.51 8.84 -5.74
CA GLU A 35 -7.25 10.06 -5.42
C GLU A 35 -6.83 10.65 -4.07
N ALA A 36 -6.55 9.81 -3.06
CA ALA A 36 -6.10 10.25 -1.76
C ALA A 36 -4.66 10.81 -1.79
N LEU A 37 -3.77 10.20 -2.58
CA LEU A 37 -2.42 10.72 -2.83
C LEU A 37 -2.45 12.05 -3.57
N ASP A 38 -3.29 12.19 -4.60
CA ASP A 38 -3.37 13.39 -5.42
C ASP A 38 -3.92 14.61 -4.65
N LYS A 39 -4.66 14.38 -3.56
CA LYS A 39 -5.11 15.42 -2.62
C LYS A 39 -4.00 15.95 -1.71
N LEU A 40 -2.84 15.29 -1.65
CA LEU A 40 -1.71 15.79 -0.87
C LEU A 40 -1.06 17.01 -1.55
N PRO A 41 -0.43 17.92 -0.81
CA PRO A 41 0.41 18.96 -1.42
C PRO A 41 1.53 18.34 -2.26
N ARG A 42 1.88 18.95 -3.41
CA ARG A 42 2.87 18.42 -4.36
C ARG A 42 4.18 17.96 -3.71
N GLN A 43 4.72 18.72 -2.76
CA GLN A 43 5.96 18.34 -2.08
C GLN A 43 5.80 17.08 -1.21
N CYS A 44 4.65 16.93 -0.54
CA CYS A 44 4.33 15.75 0.25
C CYS A 44 4.15 14.53 -0.66
N GLN A 45 3.49 14.68 -1.82
CA GLN A 45 3.38 13.62 -2.83
C GLN A 45 4.75 13.13 -3.29
N ASN A 46 5.65 14.06 -3.63
CA ASN A 46 7.00 13.72 -4.10
C ASN A 46 7.78 12.94 -3.04
N ILE A 47 7.78 13.45 -1.80
CA ILE A 47 8.41 12.78 -0.65
C ILE A 47 7.82 11.37 -0.43
N PHE A 48 6.51 11.22 -0.57
CA PHE A 48 5.85 9.91 -0.44
C PHE A 48 6.28 8.93 -1.53
N ARG A 49 6.36 9.38 -2.79
CA ARG A 49 6.80 8.54 -3.92
C ARG A 49 8.27 8.11 -3.75
N MET A 50 9.16 9.03 -3.39
CA MET A 50 10.56 8.70 -3.10
C MET A 50 10.68 7.66 -1.96
N ASN A 51 9.89 7.81 -0.89
CA ASN A 51 9.94 6.86 0.23
C ASN A 51 9.31 5.50 -0.10
N ARG A 52 8.17 5.47 -0.81
CA ARG A 52 7.36 4.26 -1.01
C ARG A 52 7.62 3.52 -2.31
N ASN A 53 7.86 4.23 -3.40
CA ASN A 53 8.08 3.64 -4.71
C ASN A 53 9.57 3.40 -4.95
N GLU A 54 10.42 4.33 -4.54
CA GLU A 54 11.87 4.26 -4.73
C GLU A 54 12.60 3.68 -3.51
N GLY A 55 11.91 3.49 -2.38
CA GLY A 55 12.47 2.88 -1.18
C GLY A 55 13.48 3.75 -0.43
N MET A 56 13.55 5.05 -0.74
CA MET A 56 14.51 5.96 -0.12
C MET A 56 14.19 6.20 1.36
N ARG A 57 15.24 6.27 2.18
CA ARG A 57 15.16 6.63 3.60
C ARG A 57 14.97 8.14 3.75
N SER A 58 14.42 8.55 4.89
CA SER A 58 14.13 9.96 5.18
C SER A 58 15.36 10.86 5.07
N GLU A 59 16.53 10.36 5.45
CA GLU A 59 17.82 11.05 5.37
C GLU A 59 18.25 11.29 3.92
N GLU A 60 18.05 10.30 3.05
CA GLU A 60 18.40 10.36 1.63
C GLU A 60 17.51 11.36 0.90
N ILE A 61 16.21 11.35 1.22
CA ILE A 61 15.24 12.31 0.69
C ILE A 61 15.54 13.72 1.19
N ALA A 62 15.92 13.87 2.47
CA ALA A 62 16.28 15.15 3.05
C ALA A 62 17.48 15.78 2.33
N ILE A 63 18.51 14.99 2.04
CA ILE A 63 19.66 15.43 1.24
C ILE A 63 19.22 15.79 -0.19
N ALA A 64 18.48 14.91 -0.87
CA ALA A 64 18.07 15.09 -2.25
C ALA A 64 17.20 16.34 -2.48
N LEU A 65 16.37 16.71 -1.51
CA LEU A 65 15.47 17.86 -1.58
C LEU A 65 15.99 19.10 -0.82
N ASN A 66 17.18 19.02 -0.22
CA ASN A 66 17.75 20.06 0.65
C ASN A 66 16.78 20.49 1.77
N LEU A 67 16.24 19.51 2.50
CA LEU A 67 15.32 19.67 3.63
C LEU A 67 15.93 19.07 4.90
N SER A 68 15.36 19.39 6.06
CA SER A 68 15.69 18.66 7.29
C SER A 68 15.02 17.28 7.28
N VAL A 69 15.67 16.27 7.89
CA VAL A 69 15.08 14.92 8.09
C VAL A 69 13.72 15.03 8.79
N ARG A 70 13.63 15.88 9.83
CA ARG A 70 12.38 16.16 10.54
C ARG A 70 11.28 16.72 9.62
N THR A 71 11.63 17.55 8.64
CA THR A 71 10.66 18.06 7.65
C THR A 71 10.13 16.91 6.79
N VAL A 72 11.01 16.02 6.31
CA VAL A 72 10.64 14.85 5.51
C VAL A 72 9.71 13.93 6.31
N GLU A 73 10.10 13.58 7.54
CA GLU A 73 9.29 12.75 8.44
C GLU A 73 7.91 13.37 8.71
N ASN A 74 7.87 14.68 8.97
CA ASN A 74 6.61 15.40 9.17
C ASN A 74 5.72 15.37 7.92
N GLN A 75 6.30 15.51 6.72
CA GLN A 75 5.56 15.41 5.46
C GLN A 75 5.03 13.98 5.25
N LEU A 76 5.83 12.95 5.54
CA LEU A 76 5.39 11.55 5.48
C LEU A 76 4.27 11.27 6.50
N TYR A 77 4.40 11.76 7.73
CA TYR A 77 3.37 11.60 8.75
C TYR A 77 2.05 12.28 8.34
N ARG A 78 2.13 13.54 7.87
CA ARG A 78 0.96 14.31 7.43
C ARG A 78 0.28 13.66 6.22
N GLY A 79 1.07 13.20 5.25
CA GLY A 79 0.55 12.51 4.08
C GLY A 79 -0.15 11.22 4.46
N LEU A 80 0.46 10.39 5.32
CA LEU A 80 -0.14 9.15 5.79
C LEU A 80 -1.46 9.41 6.53
N LYS A 81 -1.49 10.43 7.40
CA LYS A 81 -2.69 10.81 8.14
C LYS A 81 -3.83 11.22 7.20
N GLN A 82 -3.52 11.98 6.16
CA GLN A 82 -4.51 12.43 5.18
C GLN A 82 -5.03 11.27 4.31
N ILE A 83 -4.15 10.35 3.89
CA ILE A 83 -4.54 9.15 3.15
C ILE A 83 -5.46 8.29 4.03
N LYS A 84 -5.06 8.01 5.29
CA LYS A 84 -5.88 7.25 6.24
C LYS A 84 -7.26 7.88 6.45
N LYS A 85 -7.33 9.21 6.58
CA LYS A 85 -8.61 9.93 6.70
C LYS A 85 -9.49 9.73 5.47
N SER A 86 -8.89 9.72 4.28
CA SER A 86 -9.62 9.52 3.01
C SER A 86 -10.13 8.09 2.84
N MET A 87 -9.55 7.13 3.56
CA MET A 87 -9.92 5.71 3.52
C MET A 87 -10.62 5.23 4.80
N GLN A 88 -11.04 6.14 5.68
CA GLN A 88 -11.56 5.80 7.00
C GLN A 88 -12.81 4.91 6.95
N ASP A 89 -13.62 5.04 5.90
CA ASP A 89 -14.85 4.28 5.74
C ASP A 89 -14.60 2.79 5.47
N TYR A 90 -13.37 2.43 5.07
CA TYR A 90 -12.94 1.04 4.85
C TYR A 90 -12.34 0.39 6.10
N LEU A 91 -11.98 1.17 7.14
CA LEU A 91 -11.41 0.64 8.39
C LEU A 91 -12.36 -0.30 9.15
N PRO A 92 -13.67 -0.03 9.29
CA PRO A 92 -14.60 -0.96 9.93
C PRO A 92 -14.69 -2.31 9.22
N VAL A 93 -14.67 -2.30 7.88
CA VAL A 93 -14.67 -3.53 7.07
C VAL A 93 -13.37 -4.31 7.28
N LEU A 94 -12.23 -3.61 7.26
CA LEU A 94 -10.93 -4.22 7.54
C LEU A 94 -10.89 -4.84 8.95
N LEU A 95 -11.37 -4.13 9.96
CA LEU A 95 -11.48 -4.64 11.33
C LEU A 95 -12.37 -5.87 11.40
N LEU A 96 -13.53 -5.87 10.74
CA LEU A 96 -14.43 -7.01 10.70
C LEU A 96 -13.77 -8.23 10.04
N LEU A 97 -13.00 -8.04 8.96
CA LEU A 97 -12.23 -9.10 8.30
C LEU A 97 -11.12 -9.64 9.20
N LEU A 98 -10.34 -8.76 9.85
CA LEU A 98 -9.29 -9.17 10.77
C LEU A 98 -9.87 -9.94 11.96
N VAL A 99 -10.90 -9.41 12.61
CA VAL A 99 -11.60 -10.07 13.73
C VAL A 99 -12.13 -11.43 13.29
N LYS A 100 -12.76 -11.55 12.12
CA LYS A 100 -13.20 -12.85 11.57
C LYS A 100 -12.05 -13.83 11.33
N ASN A 101 -10.90 -13.35 10.87
CA ASN A 101 -9.72 -14.18 10.65
C ASN A 101 -9.00 -14.59 11.94
N PHE A 102 -9.14 -13.81 13.03
CA PHE A 102 -8.56 -14.13 14.34
C PHE A 102 -9.51 -14.93 15.25
N LEU A 103 -10.82 -14.91 15.00
CA LEU A 103 -11.84 -15.70 15.73
C LEU A 103 -12.17 -17.05 15.07
N LYS A 104 -11.46 -17.40 14.01
CA LYS A 104 -11.50 -18.71 13.37
C LYS A 104 -10.24 -19.50 13.74
#